data_AF-A0A939WHH3-F1
#
_entry.id   AF-A0A939WHH3-F1
#
_cell.length_a   1.000
_cell.length_b   1.000
_cell.length_c   1.000
_cell.angle_alpha   90.00
_cell.angle_beta   90.00
_cell.angle_gamma   90.00
#
_symmetry.space_group_name_H-M   'P 1'
#
loop_
_entity.id
_entity.type
_entity.pdbx_description
1 polymer ?
#
loop_
_entity_poly.entity_id
_entity_poly.type
_entity_poly.pdbx_seq_one_letter_code
_entity_poly.pdbx_strand_id
1 'polypeptide(L)'
;MIDEVMEFDVELFLRQRITTFTVRTLQQFLEKQGIVSLPDNFSSYIETHPNVFKVSKKQYLSRAGCFTGRYFAIKPTKFEIDNGILIPGDRCMPFVDPEMLPDELTFFVDNVPVQTCVNEFPLAELLKHYNLYGEEYSAQYLAMDSSNADKNFAENDFMLPSAMKLTVLDMKKLYKKWDFAYGDWIRVYLMDWDEGLLVMEPRCEHKTNRFEETASEQKRAEWNKTFEKALEESLRTYGPCGSIEEQLAYVFVDNMFALTGPDCGCVEEFLSQSGKIGIIEYGVESRLWFFHEEVPAAGKWGDDPETQSITEGTLYDTFNLPIPEFMLEAYIRDSLYLKEKDSAAILPRIVNDCGFLNKWQEGFLLLRLHKQREQISKKYNWFADYEVGEVRHKALELYSKILTLICRLDRCPIPVQKMPQHELIVLSQLFGHTAKLISGLLFQKNLSDKELDSSRLSVEGMEFSFEDIKPALEAVTKRDF
;
A
#
# COMPACT_ATOMS: atom_id res chain seq x y z
N MET A 1 -19.42 -0.22 12.96
CA MET A 1 -18.10 -0.34 13.62
C MET A 1 -17.86 -1.79 13.95
N ILE A 2 -16.81 -2.34 13.34
CA ILE A 2 -16.15 -3.55 13.83
C ILE A 2 -15.49 -3.16 15.15
N ASP A 3 -15.66 -3.99 16.19
CA ASP A 3 -15.03 -3.75 17.49
C ASP A 3 -13.51 -3.93 17.37
N GLU A 4 -12.69 -3.09 18.01
CA GLU A 4 -11.20 -3.16 17.92
C GLU A 4 -10.68 -4.57 18.28
N VAL A 5 -11.37 -5.24 19.21
CA VAL A 5 -11.07 -6.62 19.61
C VAL A 5 -11.30 -7.61 18.47
N MET A 6 -12.37 -7.41 17.69
CA MET A 6 -12.67 -8.28 16.55
C MET A 6 -11.69 -8.06 15.39
N GLU A 7 -11.23 -6.84 15.17
CA GLU A 7 -10.23 -6.54 14.14
C GLU A 7 -8.92 -7.27 14.42
N PHE A 8 -8.44 -7.23 15.66
CA PHE A 8 -7.25 -7.97 16.09
C PHE A 8 -7.36 -9.48 15.86
N ASP A 9 -8.48 -10.10 16.26
CA ASP A 9 -8.69 -11.53 16.08
C ASP A 9 -8.83 -11.92 14.59
N VAL A 10 -9.41 -11.05 13.77
CA VAL A 10 -9.47 -11.26 12.32
C VAL A 10 -8.06 -11.21 11.71
N GLU A 11 -7.27 -10.19 12.04
CA GLU A 11 -5.89 -10.09 11.55
C GLU A 11 -5.06 -11.30 11.97
N LEU A 12 -5.13 -11.70 13.25
CA LEU A 12 -4.45 -12.90 13.75
C LEU A 12 -4.83 -14.15 12.93
N PHE A 13 -6.11 -14.33 12.62
CA PHE A 13 -6.55 -15.43 11.77
C PHE A 13 -5.94 -15.33 10.36
N LEU A 14 -6.04 -14.16 9.71
CA LEU A 14 -5.62 -13.99 8.33
C LEU A 14 -4.11 -14.15 8.15
N ARG A 15 -3.31 -13.63 9.08
CA ARG A 15 -1.85 -13.71 9.09
C ARG A 15 -1.35 -15.15 9.26
N GLN A 16 -2.09 -16.01 9.97
CA GLN A 16 -1.67 -17.41 10.23
C GLN A 16 -2.33 -18.44 9.30
N ARG A 17 -3.38 -18.06 8.55
CA ARG A 17 -4.22 -19.02 7.82
C ARG A 17 -3.61 -19.45 6.48
N ILE A 18 -2.87 -20.55 6.47
CA ILE A 18 -2.21 -21.06 5.24
C ILE A 18 -3.11 -21.86 4.28
N THR A 19 -4.40 -22.03 4.57
CA THR A 19 -5.31 -22.84 3.75
C THR A 19 -6.59 -22.08 3.41
N THR A 20 -7.20 -22.42 2.29
CA THR A 20 -8.47 -21.82 1.87
C THR A 20 -9.50 -21.85 3.01
N PHE A 21 -10.23 -20.76 3.17
CA PHE A 21 -11.23 -20.61 4.21
C PHE A 21 -12.52 -20.01 3.65
N THR A 22 -13.56 -20.05 4.47
CA THR A 22 -14.87 -19.44 4.18
C THR A 22 -15.21 -18.47 5.31
N VAL A 23 -16.17 -17.55 5.09
CA VAL A 23 -16.68 -16.68 6.15
C VAL A 23 -17.11 -17.48 7.38
N ARG A 24 -17.71 -18.66 7.17
CA ARG A 24 -18.10 -19.57 8.26
C ARG A 24 -16.91 -20.09 9.06
N THR A 25 -15.79 -20.35 8.40
CA THR A 25 -14.56 -20.82 9.06
C THR A 25 -13.98 -19.74 9.97
N LEU A 26 -13.96 -18.49 9.50
CA LEU A 26 -13.52 -17.36 10.31
C LEU A 26 -14.51 -17.08 11.46
N GLN A 27 -15.81 -17.12 11.19
CA GLN A 27 -16.83 -17.01 12.25
C GLN A 27 -16.62 -18.04 13.36
N GLN A 28 -16.37 -19.31 13.02
CA GLN A 28 -16.09 -20.35 14.01
C GLN A 28 -14.80 -20.11 14.79
N PHE A 29 -13.83 -19.41 14.22
CA PHE A 29 -12.63 -18.98 14.94
C PHE A 29 -12.96 -17.85 15.92
N LEU A 30 -13.66 -16.82 15.47
CA LEU A 30 -14.08 -15.69 16.29
C LEU A 30 -14.99 -16.11 17.47
N GLU A 31 -15.92 -17.04 17.23
CA GLU A 31 -16.77 -17.62 18.28
C GLU A 31 -15.94 -18.30 19.38
N LYS A 32 -14.79 -18.90 19.04
CA LYS A 32 -13.87 -19.50 20.03
C LYS A 32 -13.09 -18.45 20.81
N GLN A 33 -12.87 -17.27 20.25
CA GLN A 33 -12.27 -16.11 20.95
C GLN A 33 -13.29 -15.34 21.80
N GLY A 34 -14.57 -15.75 21.77
CA GLY A 34 -15.64 -15.13 22.55
C GLY A 34 -16.45 -14.07 21.79
N ILE A 35 -16.20 -13.90 20.49
CA ILE A 35 -16.94 -12.98 19.63
C ILE A 35 -18.11 -13.75 18.99
N VAL A 36 -19.30 -13.57 19.56
CA VAL A 36 -20.49 -14.35 19.17
C VAL A 36 -21.37 -13.63 18.14
N SER A 37 -21.30 -12.30 18.08
CA SER A 37 -22.11 -11.49 17.17
C SER A 37 -21.22 -10.85 16.11
N LEU A 38 -21.44 -11.24 14.85
CA LEU A 38 -20.79 -10.60 13.71
C LEU A 38 -21.68 -9.48 13.15
N PRO A 39 -21.10 -8.41 12.61
CA PRO A 39 -21.84 -7.41 11.85
C PRO A 39 -22.50 -8.03 10.61
N ASP A 40 -23.65 -7.48 10.20
CA ASP A 40 -24.37 -7.94 9.00
C ASP A 40 -23.52 -7.85 7.71
N ASN A 41 -22.54 -6.93 7.68
CA ASN A 41 -21.64 -6.69 6.55
C ASN A 41 -20.28 -7.43 6.66
N PHE A 42 -20.15 -8.41 7.55
CA PHE A 42 -18.87 -9.10 7.76
C PHE A 42 -18.33 -9.81 6.52
N SER A 43 -19.20 -10.27 5.62
CA SER A 43 -18.76 -10.91 4.36
C SER A 43 -18.10 -9.90 3.42
N SER A 44 -18.69 -8.71 3.27
CA SER A 44 -18.12 -7.63 2.47
C SER A 44 -16.78 -7.16 3.05
N TYR A 45 -16.69 -7.03 4.37
CA TYR A 45 -15.44 -6.67 5.06
C TYR A 45 -14.28 -7.61 4.70
N ILE A 46 -14.52 -8.93 4.70
CA ILE A 46 -13.50 -9.92 4.31
C ILE A 46 -13.13 -9.77 2.84
N GLU A 47 -14.11 -9.53 1.96
CA GLU A 47 -13.87 -9.38 0.53
C GLU A 47 -13.02 -8.15 0.18
N THR A 48 -13.06 -7.12 1.01
CA THR A 48 -12.27 -5.90 0.85
C THR A 48 -10.95 -5.91 1.63
N HIS A 49 -10.66 -6.96 2.37
CA HIS A 49 -9.52 -7.00 3.27
C HIS A 49 -8.20 -7.16 2.48
N PRO A 50 -7.17 -6.33 2.69
CA PRO A 50 -5.94 -6.35 1.88
C PRO A 50 -5.17 -7.68 1.95
N ASN A 51 -5.32 -8.39 3.07
CA ASN A 51 -4.73 -9.71 3.30
C ASN A 51 -5.54 -10.88 2.70
N VAL A 52 -6.61 -10.63 1.93
CA VAL A 52 -7.53 -11.65 1.43
C VAL A 52 -7.67 -11.62 -0.09
N PHE A 53 -7.54 -12.80 -0.71
CA PHE A 53 -7.85 -13.02 -2.12
C PHE A 53 -9.05 -13.94 -2.29
N LYS A 54 -9.92 -13.60 -3.23
CA LYS A 54 -11.10 -14.38 -3.59
C LYS A 54 -10.72 -15.44 -4.62
N VAL A 55 -10.79 -16.71 -4.21
CA VAL A 55 -10.45 -17.85 -5.09
C VAL A 55 -11.69 -18.38 -5.82
N SER A 56 -12.85 -18.36 -5.15
CA SER A 56 -14.14 -18.71 -5.76
C SER A 56 -15.28 -18.02 -5.01
N LYS A 57 -16.53 -18.23 -5.48
CA LYS A 57 -17.74 -17.53 -4.99
C LYS A 57 -17.93 -17.48 -3.46
N LYS A 58 -17.32 -18.39 -2.70
CA LYS A 58 -17.37 -18.41 -1.21
C LYS A 58 -16.08 -18.90 -0.56
N GLN A 59 -14.97 -18.92 -1.30
CA GLN A 59 -13.69 -19.38 -0.80
C GLN A 59 -12.65 -18.30 -0.97
N TYR A 60 -11.91 -18.09 0.11
CA TYR A 60 -10.90 -17.08 0.24
C TYR A 60 -9.57 -17.73 0.60
N LEU A 61 -8.49 -17.06 0.24
CA LEU A 61 -7.13 -17.42 0.62
C LEU A 61 -6.47 -16.17 1.19
N SER A 62 -5.76 -16.30 2.31
CA SER A 62 -5.03 -15.15 2.84
C SER A 62 -3.67 -15.01 2.15
N ARG A 63 -3.05 -13.84 2.24
CA ARG A 63 -1.65 -13.62 1.80
C ARG A 63 -0.71 -14.69 2.33
N ALA A 64 -0.80 -14.99 3.63
CA ALA A 64 -0.02 -16.08 4.23
C ALA A 64 -0.24 -17.43 3.54
N GLY A 65 -1.48 -17.78 3.19
CA GLY A 65 -1.78 -19.00 2.43
C GLY A 65 -1.35 -18.99 0.96
N CYS A 66 -1.19 -17.82 0.36
CA CYS A 66 -0.65 -17.68 -0.99
C CYS A 66 0.86 -17.94 -1.01
N PHE A 67 1.60 -17.31 -0.09
CA PHE A 67 3.07 -17.23 -0.17
C PHE A 67 3.82 -18.17 0.77
N THR A 68 3.24 -18.61 1.89
CA THR A 68 3.92 -19.56 2.78
C THR A 68 4.16 -20.88 2.07
N GLY A 69 5.39 -21.37 2.13
CA GLY A 69 5.81 -22.59 1.45
C GLY A 69 6.08 -22.42 -0.05
N ARG A 70 6.28 -21.19 -0.52
CA ARG A 70 6.56 -20.87 -1.92
C ARG A 70 8.00 -20.46 -2.16
N TYR A 71 8.41 -20.52 -3.43
CA TYR A 71 9.75 -20.14 -3.87
C TYR A 71 9.72 -18.88 -4.72
N PHE A 72 10.77 -18.07 -4.57
CA PHE A 72 11.13 -16.98 -5.47
C PHE A 72 12.65 -16.91 -5.62
N ALA A 73 13.15 -16.07 -6.53
CA ALA A 73 14.58 -15.95 -6.79
C ALA A 73 15.08 -14.51 -6.69
N ILE A 74 16.27 -14.37 -6.11
CA ILE A 74 17.02 -13.12 -6.01
C ILE A 74 18.29 -13.28 -6.83
N LYS A 75 18.61 -12.30 -7.66
CA LYS A 75 19.87 -12.22 -8.38
C LYS A 75 20.76 -11.13 -7.77
N PRO A 76 21.80 -11.50 -7.00
CA PRO A 76 22.70 -10.50 -6.43
C PRO A 76 23.41 -9.70 -7.51
N THR A 77 23.54 -8.41 -7.28
CA THR A 77 24.27 -7.51 -8.18
C THR A 77 25.76 -7.73 -8.06
N LYS A 78 26.52 -7.21 -9.03
CA LYS A 78 27.98 -7.23 -8.96
C LYS A 78 28.49 -6.50 -7.71
N PHE A 79 27.85 -5.39 -7.35
CA PHE A 79 28.19 -4.60 -6.16
C PHE A 79 28.06 -5.43 -4.88
N GLU A 80 26.98 -6.18 -4.74
CA GLU A 80 26.72 -7.05 -3.60
C GLU A 80 27.76 -8.16 -3.46
N ILE A 81 28.11 -8.82 -4.57
CA ILE A 81 29.11 -9.88 -4.60
C ILE A 81 30.50 -9.34 -4.24
N ASP A 82 30.90 -8.22 -4.84
CA ASP A 82 32.21 -7.60 -4.61
C ASP A 82 32.37 -7.15 -3.13
N ASN A 83 31.29 -6.74 -2.47
CA ASN A 83 31.28 -6.34 -1.06
C ASN A 83 30.97 -7.49 -0.08
N GLY A 84 30.54 -8.64 -0.59
CA GLY A 84 30.13 -9.80 0.20
C GLY A 84 28.88 -9.56 1.05
N ILE A 85 27.89 -8.87 0.51
CA ILE A 85 26.63 -8.54 1.19
C ILE A 85 25.42 -8.92 0.33
N LEU A 86 24.22 -8.92 0.93
CA LEU A 86 22.95 -8.95 0.20
C LEU A 86 21.99 -7.93 0.80
N ILE A 87 21.39 -7.09 -0.05
CA ILE A 87 20.44 -6.02 0.32
C ILE A 87 19.02 -6.49 0.01
N PRO A 88 18.20 -6.97 0.98
CA PRO A 88 16.89 -7.55 0.66
C PRO A 88 16.00 -6.62 -0.19
N GLY A 89 15.92 -5.34 0.18
CA GLY A 89 15.26 -4.30 -0.62
C GLY A 89 13.80 -4.63 -0.95
N ASP A 90 13.40 -4.37 -2.19
CA ASP A 90 12.08 -4.70 -2.73
C ASP A 90 11.98 -6.14 -3.29
N ARG A 91 13.08 -6.89 -3.29
CA ARG A 91 13.21 -8.18 -3.99
C ARG A 91 12.42 -9.31 -3.36
N CYS A 92 11.92 -9.08 -2.15
CA CYS A 92 11.04 -10.00 -1.44
C CYS A 92 9.56 -9.71 -1.71
N MET A 93 9.21 -8.65 -2.44
CA MET A 93 7.82 -8.41 -2.86
C MET A 93 7.36 -9.41 -3.92
N PRO A 94 6.09 -9.84 -3.91
CA PRO A 94 5.05 -9.62 -2.89
C PRO A 94 5.03 -10.75 -1.83
N PHE A 95 6.15 -11.47 -1.67
CA PHE A 95 6.23 -12.72 -0.92
C PHE A 95 6.29 -12.54 0.59
N VAL A 96 6.61 -11.36 1.09
CA VAL A 96 6.65 -11.05 2.52
C VAL A 96 5.48 -10.13 2.90
N ASP A 97 5.27 -9.93 4.19
CA ASP A 97 4.29 -8.96 4.67
C ASP A 97 4.64 -7.55 4.16
N PRO A 98 3.74 -6.83 3.47
CA PRO A 98 3.98 -5.45 3.03
C PRO A 98 4.25 -4.48 4.19
N GLU A 99 3.85 -4.82 5.42
CA GLU A 99 4.13 -4.01 6.62
C GLU A 99 5.53 -4.26 7.21
N MET A 100 6.21 -5.36 6.84
CA MET A 100 7.56 -5.65 7.31
C MET A 100 8.62 -4.87 6.53
N LEU A 101 9.57 -4.29 7.25
CA LEU A 101 10.72 -3.64 6.66
C LEU A 101 11.76 -4.68 6.18
N PRO A 102 12.55 -4.37 5.15
CA PRO A 102 13.56 -5.30 4.62
C PRO A 102 14.61 -5.78 5.64
N ASP A 103 14.90 -4.98 6.68
CA ASP A 103 15.84 -5.32 7.75
C ASP A 103 15.23 -6.13 8.91
N GLU A 104 13.90 -6.27 8.95
CA GLU A 104 13.18 -7.14 9.89
C GLU A 104 13.15 -8.61 9.43
N LEU A 105 13.39 -8.84 8.13
CA LEU A 105 13.39 -10.17 7.53
C LEU A 105 14.55 -11.04 8.03
N THR A 106 14.25 -12.29 8.39
CA THR A 106 15.27 -13.24 8.86
C THR A 106 15.55 -14.32 7.82
N PHE A 107 16.79 -14.35 7.34
CA PHE A 107 17.23 -15.31 6.34
C PHE A 107 18.02 -16.47 6.98
N PHE A 108 17.79 -17.69 6.52
CA PHE A 108 18.44 -18.90 6.99
C PHE A 108 19.21 -19.62 5.87
N VAL A 109 20.35 -20.20 6.21
CA VAL A 109 21.09 -21.14 5.36
C VAL A 109 21.45 -22.35 6.22
N ASP A 110 21.14 -23.57 5.75
CA ASP A 110 21.39 -24.81 6.50
C ASP A 110 20.82 -24.76 7.95
N ASN A 111 19.63 -24.15 8.12
CA ASN A 111 18.97 -23.87 9.41
C ASN A 111 19.73 -22.92 10.37
N VAL A 112 20.70 -22.16 9.87
CA VAL A 112 21.43 -21.14 10.63
C VAL A 112 21.03 -19.75 10.16
N PRO A 113 20.63 -18.82 11.05
CA PRO A 113 20.30 -17.46 10.66
C PRO A 113 21.55 -16.73 10.15
N VAL A 114 21.41 -16.10 8.99
CA VAL A 114 22.44 -15.27 8.37
C VAL A 114 22.58 -14.00 9.20
N GLN A 115 23.82 -13.62 9.50
CA GLN A 115 24.10 -12.45 10.31
C GLN A 115 23.89 -11.17 9.49
N THR A 116 23.37 -10.13 10.14
CA THR A 116 23.27 -8.79 9.56
C THR A 116 24.51 -7.96 9.89
N CYS A 117 24.79 -6.95 9.07
CA CYS A 117 25.80 -5.94 9.29
C CYS A 117 25.30 -4.57 8.82
N VAL A 118 25.82 -3.50 9.42
CA VAL A 118 25.48 -2.13 9.05
C VAL A 118 26.64 -1.52 8.28
N ASN A 119 26.38 -1.14 7.04
CA ASN A 119 27.36 -0.54 6.14
C ASN A 119 26.84 0.78 5.58
N GLU A 120 27.75 1.64 5.13
CA GLU A 120 27.42 2.90 4.46
C GLU A 120 27.51 2.71 2.94
N PHE A 121 26.46 3.15 2.23
CA PHE A 121 26.28 2.95 0.80
C PHE A 121 25.97 4.26 0.09
N PRO A 122 26.45 4.45 -1.15
CA PRO A 122 25.97 5.53 -2.01
C PRO A 122 24.46 5.40 -2.26
N LEU A 123 23.72 6.50 -2.13
CA LEU A 123 22.27 6.50 -2.33
C LEU A 123 21.86 5.96 -3.71
N ALA A 124 22.60 6.32 -4.75
CA ALA A 124 22.35 5.85 -6.12
C ALA A 124 22.47 4.33 -6.30
N GLU A 125 23.23 3.64 -5.45
CA GLU A 125 23.26 2.17 -5.46
C GLU A 125 22.08 1.59 -4.68
N LEU A 126 21.70 2.21 -3.55
CA LEU A 126 20.56 1.77 -2.75
C LEU A 126 19.24 1.87 -3.52
N LEU A 127 18.99 2.99 -4.21
CA LEU A 127 17.73 3.21 -4.93
C LEU A 127 17.44 2.14 -5.99
N LYS A 128 18.47 1.46 -6.53
CA LYS A 128 18.29 0.35 -7.47
C LYS A 128 17.59 -0.87 -6.86
N HIS A 129 17.67 -1.02 -5.54
CA HIS A 129 17.10 -2.14 -4.78
C HIS A 129 15.75 -1.79 -4.13
N TYR A 130 15.23 -0.59 -4.38
CA TYR A 130 13.97 -0.08 -3.81
C TYR A 130 13.04 0.47 -4.89
N ASN A 131 13.27 0.11 -6.15
CA ASN A 131 12.57 0.64 -7.31
C ASN A 131 11.10 0.20 -7.37
N LEU A 132 10.77 -1.01 -6.92
CA LEU A 132 9.39 -1.52 -6.90
C LEU A 132 8.54 -0.86 -5.80
N TYR A 133 9.14 -0.19 -4.82
CA TYR A 133 8.38 0.67 -3.90
C TYR A 133 7.85 1.93 -4.59
N GLY A 134 8.39 2.30 -5.76
CA GLY A 134 8.11 3.59 -6.40
C GLY A 134 8.98 4.71 -5.85
N GLU A 135 9.32 5.69 -6.70
CA GLU A 135 10.19 6.83 -6.34
C GLU A 135 9.66 7.60 -5.12
N GLU A 136 8.34 7.65 -4.99
CA GLU A 136 7.62 8.33 -3.91
C GLU A 136 7.81 7.68 -2.52
N TYR A 137 8.08 6.37 -2.46
CA TYR A 137 8.19 5.63 -1.20
C TYR A 137 9.60 5.10 -0.94
N SER A 138 10.47 4.91 -1.94
CA SER A 138 11.82 4.36 -1.76
C SER A 138 12.61 5.08 -0.65
N ALA A 139 12.49 6.41 -0.60
CA ALA A 139 13.17 7.22 0.41
C ALA A 139 12.67 6.96 1.84
N GLN A 140 11.37 6.72 2.01
CA GLN A 140 10.74 6.46 3.29
C GLN A 140 11.21 5.11 3.85
N TYR A 141 11.20 4.05 3.03
CA TYR A 141 11.69 2.73 3.42
C TYR A 141 13.17 2.76 3.83
N LEU A 142 14.01 3.51 3.11
CA LEU A 142 15.41 3.67 3.47
C LEU A 142 15.61 4.44 4.79
N ALA A 143 14.76 5.44 5.04
CA ALA A 143 14.78 6.21 6.27
C ALA A 143 14.31 5.41 7.50
N MET A 144 13.39 4.46 7.30
CA MET A 144 12.82 3.60 8.36
C MET A 144 13.74 2.44 8.79
N ASP A 145 14.82 2.16 8.05
CA ASP A 145 15.80 1.14 8.45
C ASP A 145 16.32 1.39 9.88
N SER A 146 16.43 0.32 10.67
CA SER A 146 16.83 0.38 12.07
C SER A 146 18.16 1.10 12.32
N SER A 147 19.09 1.09 11.36
CA SER A 147 20.37 1.81 11.43
C SER A 147 20.25 3.33 11.32
N ASN A 148 19.08 3.84 10.93
CA ASN A 148 18.77 5.25 10.78
C ASN A 148 17.76 5.78 11.81
N ALA A 149 17.30 4.98 12.78
CA ALA A 149 16.28 5.36 13.77
C ALA A 149 16.56 6.69 14.51
N ASP A 150 17.83 6.99 14.79
CA ASP A 150 18.22 8.21 15.50
C ASP A 150 18.19 9.46 14.60
N LYS A 151 18.20 9.32 13.28
CA LYS A 151 18.22 10.46 12.35
C LYS A 151 16.82 11.02 12.16
N ASN A 152 16.73 12.33 12.01
CA ASN A 152 15.50 12.99 11.59
C ASN A 152 15.71 13.54 10.18
N PHE A 153 15.29 12.79 9.16
CA PHE A 153 15.45 13.24 7.78
C PHE A 153 14.50 14.40 7.42
N ALA A 154 13.43 14.61 8.20
CA ALA A 154 12.53 15.76 8.03
C ALA A 154 13.23 17.10 8.37
N GLU A 155 14.27 17.09 9.21
CA GLU A 155 15.05 18.30 9.54
C GLU A 155 15.95 18.80 8.39
N ASN A 156 16.20 17.96 7.38
CA ASN A 156 17.09 18.27 6.24
C ASN A 156 16.31 18.48 4.92
N ASP A 157 15.16 19.15 4.95
CA ASP A 157 14.30 19.40 3.78
C ASP A 157 13.99 18.12 2.97
N PHE A 158 13.88 16.96 3.64
CA PHE A 158 13.69 15.63 3.02
C PHE A 158 14.76 15.18 2.01
N MET A 159 15.88 15.90 1.91
CA MET A 159 16.97 15.48 1.05
C MET A 159 17.71 14.34 1.73
N LEU A 160 17.58 13.14 1.15
CA LEU A 160 18.42 12.02 1.56
C LEU A 160 19.89 12.38 1.35
N PRO A 161 20.77 12.06 2.31
CA PRO A 161 22.19 12.30 2.14
C PRO A 161 22.73 11.45 0.98
N SER A 162 23.84 11.89 0.37
CA SER A 162 24.47 11.19 -0.76
C SER A 162 24.92 9.76 -0.42
N ALA A 163 25.08 9.46 0.86
CA ALA A 163 25.34 8.13 1.37
C ALA A 163 24.50 7.87 2.64
N MET A 164 24.02 6.63 2.79
CA MET A 164 23.21 6.20 3.92
C MET A 164 23.74 4.91 4.53
N LYS A 165 23.48 4.78 5.84
CA LYS A 165 23.69 3.51 6.53
C LYS A 165 22.46 2.63 6.29
N LEU A 166 22.70 1.35 6.05
CA LEU A 166 21.64 0.36 5.87
C LEU A 166 22.05 -0.94 6.53
N THR A 167 21.07 -1.62 7.11
CA THR A 167 21.22 -2.97 7.67
C THR A 167 21.07 -3.98 6.54
N VAL A 168 22.09 -4.81 6.33
CA VAL A 168 22.17 -5.77 5.20
C VAL A 168 22.68 -7.12 5.67
N LEU A 169 22.52 -8.17 4.87
CA LEU A 169 23.02 -9.51 5.22
C LEU A 169 24.52 -9.63 4.93
N ASP A 170 25.29 -10.18 5.86
CA ASP A 170 26.71 -10.53 5.65
C ASP A 170 26.83 -11.87 4.91
N MET A 171 27.16 -11.80 3.63
CA MET A 171 27.28 -12.93 2.73
C MET A 171 28.74 -13.37 2.49
N LYS A 172 29.74 -12.71 3.08
CA LYS A 172 31.17 -12.96 2.78
C LYS A 172 31.56 -14.43 2.91
N LYS A 173 31.12 -15.07 3.99
CA LYS A 173 31.40 -16.50 4.25
C LYS A 173 30.61 -17.41 3.31
N LEU A 174 29.37 -17.04 3.01
CA LEU A 174 28.46 -17.83 2.18
C LEU A 174 28.88 -17.80 0.72
N TYR A 175 29.13 -16.62 0.14
CA TYR A 175 29.64 -16.49 -1.23
C TYR A 175 30.95 -17.23 -1.43
N LYS A 176 31.87 -17.18 -0.45
CA LYS A 176 33.10 -17.98 -0.51
C LYS A 176 32.83 -19.49 -0.41
N LYS A 177 31.89 -19.93 0.43
CA LYS A 177 31.50 -21.35 0.56
C LYS A 177 30.90 -21.89 -0.73
N TRP A 178 30.12 -21.07 -1.43
CA TRP A 178 29.39 -21.45 -2.64
C TRP A 178 30.17 -21.22 -3.94
N ASP A 179 31.38 -20.67 -3.87
CA ASP A 179 32.12 -20.15 -5.04
C ASP A 179 31.26 -19.20 -5.90
N PHE A 180 30.45 -18.38 -5.22
CA PHE A 180 29.38 -17.61 -5.83
C PHE A 180 29.94 -16.49 -6.72
N ALA A 181 29.45 -16.41 -7.97
CA ALA A 181 29.91 -15.46 -8.97
C ALA A 181 28.77 -14.62 -9.55
N TYR A 182 29.13 -13.50 -10.20
CA TYR A 182 28.14 -12.66 -10.86
C TYR A 182 27.42 -13.43 -11.98
N GLY A 183 26.08 -13.47 -11.89
CA GLY A 183 25.22 -14.26 -12.76
C GLY A 183 24.59 -15.46 -12.07
N ASP A 184 25.14 -15.89 -10.94
CA ASP A 184 24.49 -16.86 -10.05
C ASP A 184 23.30 -16.20 -9.32
N TRP A 185 22.42 -17.03 -8.79
CA TRP A 185 21.24 -16.57 -8.07
C TRP A 185 21.04 -17.33 -6.77
N ILE A 186 20.20 -16.74 -5.92
CA ILE A 186 19.76 -17.30 -4.66
C ILE A 186 18.30 -17.64 -4.84
N ARG A 187 17.97 -18.93 -4.69
CA ARG A 187 16.58 -19.34 -4.53
C ARG A 187 16.20 -19.10 -3.07
N VAL A 188 15.03 -18.52 -2.86
CA VAL A 188 14.49 -18.24 -1.55
C VAL A 188 13.19 -19.01 -1.38
N TYR A 189 13.06 -19.69 -0.24
CA TYR A 189 11.85 -20.38 0.19
C TYR A 189 11.26 -19.64 1.38
N LEU A 190 9.99 -19.25 1.29
CA LEU A 190 9.30 -18.61 2.41
C LEU A 190 8.80 -19.68 3.39
N MET A 191 9.41 -19.73 4.58
CA MET A 191 9.00 -20.64 5.64
C MET A 191 7.76 -20.15 6.37
N ASP A 192 7.73 -18.86 6.69
CA ASP A 192 6.64 -18.22 7.43
C ASP A 192 6.46 -16.79 6.91
N TRP A 193 5.26 -16.49 6.44
CA TRP A 193 4.91 -15.17 5.91
C TRP A 193 4.73 -14.13 7.02
N ASP A 194 4.16 -14.53 8.17
CA ASP A 194 3.82 -13.62 9.28
C ASP A 194 5.09 -13.14 10.00
N GLU A 195 6.05 -14.04 10.18
CA GLU A 195 7.32 -13.80 10.89
C GLU A 195 8.48 -13.45 9.93
N GLY A 196 8.25 -13.40 8.61
CA GLY A 196 9.26 -13.00 7.62
C GLY A 196 10.46 -13.97 7.54
N LEU A 197 10.21 -15.27 7.71
CA LEU A 197 11.26 -16.29 7.78
C LEU A 197 11.55 -16.88 6.39
N LEU A 198 12.79 -16.71 5.94
CA LEU A 198 13.21 -17.01 4.56
C LEU A 198 14.39 -17.98 4.56
N VAL A 199 14.37 -19.01 3.73
CA VAL A 199 15.51 -19.94 3.55
C VAL A 199 16.17 -19.69 2.21
N MET A 200 17.47 -19.44 2.23
CA MET A 200 18.27 -19.21 1.04
C MET A 200 19.01 -20.46 0.61
N GLU A 201 18.96 -20.75 -0.69
CA GLU A 201 19.69 -21.83 -1.32
C GLU A 201 20.45 -21.31 -2.54
N PRO A 202 21.76 -21.53 -2.62
CA PRO A 202 22.55 -21.09 -3.76
C PRO A 202 22.23 -21.93 -4.98
N ARG A 203 22.31 -21.30 -6.13
CA ARG A 203 22.25 -21.98 -7.42
C ARG A 203 23.34 -21.40 -8.29
N CYS A 204 24.51 -22.00 -8.14
CA CYS A 204 25.68 -21.63 -8.91
C CYS A 204 25.67 -22.41 -10.22
N GLU A 205 25.65 -21.69 -11.34
CA GLU A 205 25.75 -22.30 -12.66
C GLU A 205 27.07 -21.90 -13.29
N HIS A 206 28.13 -22.64 -12.93
CA HIS A 206 29.43 -22.47 -13.53
C HIS A 206 29.40 -22.95 -14.99
N LYS A 207 29.25 -22.00 -15.93
CA LYS A 207 29.33 -22.28 -17.36
C LYS A 207 30.74 -22.73 -17.72
N THR A 208 30.86 -23.86 -18.41
CA THR A 208 32.07 -24.26 -19.13
C THR A 208 32.23 -23.50 -20.45
N ASN A 209 31.13 -23.03 -21.07
CA ASN A 209 31.11 -22.33 -22.35
C ASN A 209 30.02 -21.22 -22.37
N ARG A 210 30.35 -20.03 -22.87
CA ARG A 210 29.43 -18.86 -22.89
C ARG A 210 28.30 -18.99 -23.92
N PHE A 211 28.44 -19.86 -24.91
CA PHE A 211 27.48 -20.05 -25.99
C PHE A 211 26.57 -21.29 -25.81
N GLU A 212 26.74 -22.04 -24.72
CA GLU A 212 25.85 -23.15 -24.38
C GLU A 212 24.65 -22.63 -23.59
N GLU A 213 23.46 -22.88 -24.12
CA GLU A 213 22.19 -22.63 -23.43
C GLU A 213 21.96 -23.77 -22.42
N THR A 214 21.97 -23.46 -21.13
CA THR A 214 21.75 -24.48 -20.10
C THR A 214 20.26 -24.83 -20.01
N ALA A 215 19.93 -26.04 -19.53
CA ALA A 215 18.54 -26.43 -19.29
C ALA A 215 17.84 -25.49 -18.27
N SER A 216 18.61 -24.85 -17.40
CA SER A 216 18.11 -23.84 -16.48
C SER A 216 17.79 -22.53 -17.21
N GLU A 217 18.64 -22.08 -18.14
CA GLU A 217 18.35 -20.90 -18.96
C GLU A 217 17.09 -21.02 -19.79
N GLN A 218 16.81 -22.21 -20.33
CA GLN A 218 15.55 -22.48 -21.01
C GLN A 218 14.35 -22.34 -20.07
N LYS A 219 14.42 -22.92 -18.86
CA LYS A 219 13.38 -22.78 -17.84
C LYS A 219 13.20 -21.33 -17.38
N ARG A 220 14.28 -20.54 -17.30
CA ARG A 220 14.21 -19.09 -17.01
C ARG A 220 13.45 -18.36 -18.10
N ALA A 221 13.79 -18.62 -19.36
CA ALA A 221 13.12 -17.99 -20.50
C ALA A 221 11.63 -18.39 -20.55
N GLU A 222 11.29 -19.62 -20.19
CA GLU A 222 9.91 -20.09 -20.02
C GLU A 222 9.20 -19.39 -18.86
N TRP A 223 9.86 -19.23 -17.71
CA TRP A 223 9.33 -18.50 -16.56
C TRP A 223 9.07 -17.04 -16.93
N ASN A 224 10.03 -16.35 -17.57
CA ASN A 224 9.88 -14.95 -18.00
C ASN A 224 8.71 -14.77 -18.96
N LYS A 225 8.51 -15.69 -19.91
CA LYS A 225 7.35 -15.66 -20.82
C LYS A 225 6.03 -15.88 -20.09
N THR A 226 6.03 -16.80 -19.12
CA THR A 226 4.84 -17.11 -18.31
C THR A 226 4.49 -15.93 -17.41
N PHE A 227 5.50 -15.31 -16.80
CA PHE A 227 5.35 -14.13 -15.95
C PHE A 227 4.89 -12.92 -16.77
N GLU A 228 5.48 -12.66 -17.94
CA GLU A 228 5.02 -11.58 -18.84
C GLU A 228 3.53 -11.75 -19.17
N LYS A 229 3.12 -12.93 -19.61
CA LYS A 229 1.71 -13.21 -19.94
C LYS A 229 0.78 -13.04 -18.75
N ALA A 230 1.18 -13.55 -17.57
CA ALA A 230 0.40 -13.43 -16.34
C ALA A 230 0.25 -11.97 -15.92
N LEU A 231 1.30 -11.16 -16.04
CA LEU A 231 1.29 -9.73 -15.76
C LEU A 231 0.39 -8.99 -16.76
N GLU A 232 0.48 -9.28 -18.05
CA GLU A 232 -0.43 -8.70 -19.06
C GLU A 232 -1.90 -9.00 -18.77
N GLU A 233 -2.23 -10.24 -18.37
CA GLU A 233 -3.60 -10.67 -18.04
C GLU A 233 -4.11 -10.01 -16.76
N SER A 234 -3.27 -9.94 -15.73
CA SER A 234 -3.60 -9.31 -14.45
C SER A 234 -3.84 -7.81 -14.61
N LEU A 235 -2.96 -7.08 -15.30
CA LEU A 235 -3.11 -5.64 -15.56
C LEU A 235 -4.38 -5.32 -16.35
N ARG A 236 -4.80 -6.19 -17.27
CA ARG A 236 -6.05 -6.02 -18.03
C ARG A 236 -7.30 -6.33 -17.22
N THR A 237 -7.18 -7.19 -16.20
CA THR A 237 -8.29 -7.65 -15.36
C THR A 237 -8.52 -6.71 -14.17
N TYR A 238 -7.46 -6.46 -13.39
CA TYR A 238 -7.52 -5.68 -12.15
C TYR A 238 -7.13 -4.20 -12.34
N GLY A 239 -6.45 -3.86 -13.44
CA GLY A 239 -6.01 -2.49 -13.70
C GLY A 239 -4.76 -2.09 -12.89
N PRO A 240 -4.62 -0.80 -12.52
CA PRO A 240 -3.43 -0.30 -11.85
C PRO A 240 -3.33 -0.67 -10.36
N CYS A 241 -4.41 -1.15 -9.73
CA CYS A 241 -4.48 -1.47 -8.30
C CYS A 241 -3.97 -0.35 -7.36
N GLY A 242 -3.88 -0.64 -6.06
CA GLY A 242 -3.42 0.26 -5.01
C GLY A 242 -1.91 0.39 -4.88
N SER A 243 -1.10 -0.56 -5.37
CA SER A 243 0.37 -0.47 -5.38
C SER A 243 1.01 -1.48 -6.34
N ILE A 244 2.30 -1.31 -6.66
CA ILE A 244 3.09 -2.30 -7.43
C ILE A 244 3.13 -3.65 -6.70
N GLU A 245 3.26 -3.63 -5.37
CA GLU A 245 3.21 -4.82 -4.53
C GLU A 245 1.89 -5.58 -4.72
N GLU A 246 0.76 -4.88 -4.67
CA GLU A 246 -0.56 -5.49 -4.85
C GLU A 246 -0.75 -6.02 -6.28
N GLN A 247 -0.29 -5.29 -7.30
CA GLN A 247 -0.28 -5.77 -8.68
C GLN A 247 0.50 -7.09 -8.82
N LEU A 248 1.69 -7.16 -8.22
CA LEU A 248 2.48 -8.39 -8.21
C LEU A 248 1.75 -9.50 -7.43
N ALA A 249 1.12 -9.18 -6.31
CA ALA A 249 0.40 -10.15 -5.50
C ALA A 249 -0.70 -10.84 -6.31
N TYR A 250 -1.55 -10.09 -7.03
CA TYR A 250 -2.57 -10.66 -7.91
C TYR A 250 -1.98 -11.58 -9.00
N VAL A 251 -0.88 -11.16 -9.64
CA VAL A 251 -0.20 -11.97 -10.67
C VAL A 251 0.24 -13.32 -10.11
N PHE A 252 0.87 -13.33 -8.94
CA PHE A 252 1.33 -14.55 -8.30
C PHE A 252 0.19 -15.39 -7.75
N VAL A 253 -0.90 -14.81 -7.26
CA VAL A 253 -2.07 -15.56 -6.75
C VAL A 253 -2.76 -16.31 -7.88
N ASP A 254 -3.01 -15.66 -9.01
CA ASP A 254 -3.69 -16.27 -10.15
C ASP A 254 -2.85 -17.35 -10.85
N ASN A 255 -1.52 -17.20 -10.79
CA ASN A 255 -0.57 -18.07 -11.49
C ASN A 255 0.37 -18.81 -10.53
N MET A 256 -0.07 -19.03 -9.28
CA MET A 256 0.77 -19.48 -8.17
C MET A 256 1.60 -20.72 -8.49
N PHE A 257 0.99 -21.78 -9.03
CA PHE A 257 1.69 -23.03 -9.33
C PHE A 257 2.72 -22.89 -10.45
N ALA A 258 2.52 -21.96 -11.38
CA ALA A 258 3.41 -21.75 -12.51
C ALA A 258 4.59 -20.85 -12.13
N LEU A 259 4.38 -19.84 -11.29
CA LEU A 259 5.37 -18.81 -11.00
C LEU A 259 6.20 -19.07 -9.75
N THR A 260 5.67 -19.79 -8.75
CA THR A 260 6.32 -19.98 -7.44
C THR A 260 6.99 -21.34 -7.27
N GLY A 261 7.31 -22.00 -8.40
CA GLY A 261 7.92 -23.31 -8.43
C GLY A 261 9.43 -23.31 -8.10
N PRO A 262 10.05 -24.49 -7.99
CA PRO A 262 11.47 -24.64 -7.68
C PRO A 262 12.44 -23.97 -8.66
N ASP A 263 11.99 -23.67 -9.88
CA ASP A 263 12.72 -23.04 -10.98
C ASP A 263 12.20 -21.60 -11.25
N CYS A 264 11.74 -20.91 -10.21
CA CYS A 264 11.27 -19.52 -10.26
C CYS A 264 12.35 -18.55 -10.77
N GLY A 265 11.92 -17.52 -11.52
CA GLY A 265 12.76 -16.41 -11.94
C GLY A 265 12.73 -15.22 -10.99
N CYS A 266 13.50 -14.18 -11.33
CA CYS A 266 13.62 -12.95 -10.57
C CYS A 266 12.83 -11.81 -11.23
N VAL A 267 11.95 -11.16 -10.46
CA VAL A 267 11.06 -10.10 -10.97
C VAL A 267 11.85 -8.88 -11.45
N GLU A 268 12.84 -8.41 -10.69
CA GLU A 268 13.70 -7.28 -11.09
C GLU A 268 14.44 -7.56 -12.40
N GLU A 269 15.00 -8.77 -12.55
CA GLU A 269 15.71 -9.15 -13.75
C GLU A 269 14.77 -9.12 -14.97
N PHE A 270 13.55 -9.65 -14.82
CA PHE A 270 12.53 -9.57 -15.85
C PHE A 270 12.19 -8.12 -16.21
N LEU A 271 11.90 -7.27 -15.22
CA LEU A 271 11.53 -5.87 -15.47
C LEU A 271 12.66 -5.07 -16.12
N SER A 272 13.92 -5.35 -15.78
CA SER A 272 15.08 -4.72 -16.41
C SER A 272 15.27 -5.09 -17.89
N GLN A 273 14.69 -6.22 -18.32
CA GLN A 273 14.79 -6.76 -19.68
C GLN A 273 13.50 -6.57 -20.49
N SER A 274 12.38 -6.34 -19.81
CA SER A 274 11.08 -6.19 -20.44
C SER A 274 11.05 -4.93 -21.30
N GLY A 275 10.69 -5.10 -22.57
CA GLY A 275 10.42 -3.98 -23.48
C GLY A 275 8.94 -3.62 -23.58
N LYS A 276 8.06 -4.31 -22.84
CA LYS A 276 6.61 -4.15 -22.93
C LYS A 276 5.99 -3.52 -21.69
N ILE A 277 6.47 -3.91 -20.51
CA ILE A 277 5.92 -3.49 -19.21
C ILE A 277 7.04 -2.88 -18.41
N GLY A 278 6.77 -1.74 -17.78
CA GLY A 278 7.71 -1.06 -16.90
C GLY A 278 7.00 -0.35 -15.77
N ILE A 279 7.81 0.27 -14.91
CA ILE A 279 7.34 1.17 -13.87
C ILE A 279 7.10 2.54 -14.54
N ILE A 280 5.89 3.05 -14.44
CA ILE A 280 5.49 4.34 -15.01
C ILE A 280 4.80 5.21 -13.97
N GLU A 281 4.83 6.51 -14.19
CA GLU A 281 4.12 7.51 -13.39
C GLU A 281 2.60 7.30 -13.49
N TYR A 282 1.96 7.26 -12.32
CA TYR A 282 0.52 7.13 -12.13
C TYR A 282 0.08 8.17 -11.09
N GLY A 283 -0.19 9.38 -11.56
CA GLY A 283 -0.48 10.53 -10.71
C GLY A 283 0.74 10.91 -9.87
N VAL A 284 0.64 10.79 -8.55
CA VAL A 284 1.75 11.03 -7.60
C VAL A 284 2.49 9.76 -7.18
N GLU A 285 2.13 8.61 -7.76
CA GLU A 285 2.70 7.31 -7.43
C GLU A 285 3.21 6.59 -8.68
N SER A 286 3.87 5.46 -8.47
CA SER A 286 4.38 4.59 -9.52
C SER A 286 3.53 3.32 -9.66
N ARG A 287 3.35 2.80 -10.88
CA ARG A 287 2.65 1.54 -11.18
C ARG A 287 3.33 0.74 -12.27
N LEU A 288 3.10 -0.58 -12.27
CA LEU A 288 3.44 -1.43 -13.41
C LEU A 288 2.40 -1.25 -14.51
N TRP A 289 2.85 -0.90 -15.72
CA TRP A 289 1.97 -0.75 -16.88
C TRP A 289 2.69 -0.96 -18.22
N PHE A 290 1.91 -1.03 -19.29
CA PHE A 290 2.41 -1.13 -20.66
C PHE A 290 3.14 0.14 -21.09
N PHE A 291 4.34 -0.01 -21.67
CA PHE A 291 5.05 1.12 -22.27
C PHE A 291 4.22 1.71 -23.42
N HIS A 292 4.20 3.04 -23.50
CA HIS A 292 3.48 3.82 -24.52
C HIS A 292 1.94 3.75 -24.44
N GLU A 293 1.37 3.12 -23.41
CA GLU A 293 -0.06 3.25 -23.09
C GLU A 293 -0.22 4.20 -21.90
N GLU A 294 -1.19 5.11 -21.98
CA GLU A 294 -1.60 5.89 -20.79
C GLU A 294 -2.37 4.98 -19.84
N VAL A 295 -2.12 5.13 -18.53
CA VAL A 295 -2.97 4.51 -17.50
C VAL A 295 -4.25 5.35 -17.41
N PRO A 296 -5.43 4.79 -17.73
CA PRO A 296 -6.66 5.58 -17.62
C PRO A 296 -7.15 5.58 -16.17
N ALA A 297 -7.77 6.70 -15.76
CA ALA A 297 -8.35 6.87 -14.43
C ALA A 297 -9.55 5.93 -14.22
N ALA A 298 -10.27 5.63 -15.30
CA ALA A 298 -11.40 4.70 -15.31
C ALA A 298 -11.25 3.72 -16.50
N GLY A 299 -11.33 2.43 -16.21
CA GLY A 299 -11.28 1.37 -17.22
C GLY A 299 -12.31 0.27 -16.97
N LYS A 300 -12.27 -0.77 -17.78
CA LYS A 300 -13.19 -1.92 -17.69
C LYS A 300 -13.05 -2.73 -16.40
N TRP A 301 -11.97 -2.52 -15.65
CA TRP A 301 -11.75 -3.04 -14.30
C TRP A 301 -12.62 -2.33 -13.24
N GLY A 302 -13.12 -1.12 -13.54
CA GLY A 302 -14.08 -0.41 -12.68
C GLY A 302 -15.53 -0.86 -12.86
N ASP A 303 -15.82 -1.78 -13.80
CA ASP A 303 -17.14 -2.36 -14.01
C ASP A 303 -17.33 -3.69 -13.25
N ASP A 304 -16.33 -4.13 -12.46
CA ASP A 304 -16.51 -5.29 -11.58
C ASP A 304 -17.41 -4.88 -10.40
N PRO A 305 -18.42 -5.68 -10.00
CA PRO A 305 -19.27 -5.40 -8.84
C PRO A 305 -18.49 -5.17 -7.53
N GLU A 306 -17.19 -5.44 -7.51
CA GLU A 306 -16.27 -5.28 -6.39
C GLU A 306 -15.84 -3.82 -6.14
N THR A 307 -15.90 -2.93 -7.14
CA THR A 307 -15.74 -1.48 -6.91
C THR A 307 -16.98 -0.81 -6.30
N GLN A 308 -18.10 -1.53 -6.19
CA GLN A 308 -19.28 -1.07 -5.46
C GLN A 308 -19.10 -1.11 -3.92
N SER A 309 -17.99 -1.64 -3.40
CA SER A 309 -17.76 -1.73 -1.95
C SER A 309 -17.21 -0.44 -1.31
N ILE A 310 -16.84 0.57 -2.11
CA ILE A 310 -16.38 1.89 -1.61
C ILE A 310 -17.50 2.60 -0.83
N THR A 311 -18.76 2.18 -0.95
CA THR A 311 -19.88 2.75 -0.20
C THR A 311 -20.05 2.17 1.20
N GLU A 312 -19.50 0.98 1.50
CA GLU A 312 -19.69 0.35 2.81
C GLU A 312 -18.81 1.00 3.89
N GLY A 313 -19.42 1.39 5.01
CA GLY A 313 -18.74 2.16 6.07
C GLY A 313 -18.58 3.65 5.79
N THR A 314 -19.11 4.12 4.65
CA THR A 314 -19.25 5.54 4.34
C THR A 314 -20.66 6.03 4.63
N LEU A 315 -20.84 7.35 4.63
CA LEU A 315 -22.13 8.01 4.75
C LEU A 315 -22.98 7.89 3.47
N TYR A 316 -22.55 7.09 2.48
CA TYR A 316 -23.17 7.02 1.17
C TYR A 316 -24.59 6.47 1.24
N ASP A 317 -24.82 5.37 1.96
CA ASP A 317 -26.14 4.72 2.05
C ASP A 317 -27.21 5.61 2.69
N THR A 318 -26.82 6.53 3.56
CA THR A 318 -27.75 7.41 4.31
C THR A 318 -27.84 8.82 3.73
N PHE A 319 -26.71 9.34 3.24
CA PHE A 319 -26.53 10.75 2.88
C PHE A 319 -26.02 10.97 1.46
N ASN A 320 -25.75 9.90 0.70
CA ASN A 320 -25.16 9.93 -0.64
C ASN A 320 -23.81 10.68 -0.66
N LEU A 321 -23.06 10.59 0.44
CA LEU A 321 -21.75 11.20 0.61
C LEU A 321 -20.69 10.11 0.68
N PRO A 322 -19.63 10.13 -0.15
CA PRO A 322 -18.54 9.15 -0.12
C PRO A 322 -17.56 9.43 1.04
N ILE A 323 -18.08 9.71 2.23
CA ILE A 323 -17.31 10.10 3.41
C ILE A 323 -17.31 8.95 4.41
N PRO A 324 -16.15 8.37 4.76
CA PRO A 324 -16.05 7.35 5.80
C PRO A 324 -16.60 7.80 7.15
N GLU A 325 -17.18 6.90 7.95
CA GLU A 325 -17.79 7.25 9.23
C GLU A 325 -16.79 7.89 10.22
N PHE A 326 -15.53 7.45 10.23
CA PHE A 326 -14.48 8.00 11.09
C PHE A 326 -14.19 9.49 10.81
N MET A 327 -14.47 9.98 9.59
CA MET A 327 -14.29 11.39 9.25
C MET A 327 -15.20 12.29 10.07
N LEU A 328 -16.40 11.83 10.45
CA LEU A 328 -17.28 12.60 11.34
C LEU A 328 -16.63 12.85 12.70
N GLU A 329 -15.97 11.84 13.25
CA GLU A 329 -15.21 11.98 14.48
C GLU A 329 -14.04 12.96 14.31
N ALA A 330 -13.35 12.92 13.17
CA ALA A 330 -12.29 13.86 12.82
C ALA A 330 -12.78 15.32 12.89
N TYR A 331 -13.87 15.62 12.19
CA TYR A 331 -14.45 16.96 12.16
C TYR A 331 -14.98 17.40 13.53
N ILE A 332 -15.51 16.48 14.33
CA ILE A 332 -15.95 16.78 15.70
C ILE A 332 -14.76 17.14 16.59
N ARG A 333 -13.68 16.36 16.56
CA ARG A 333 -12.47 16.66 17.34
C ARG A 333 -11.84 17.98 16.89
N ASP A 334 -11.85 18.27 15.59
CA ASP A 334 -11.41 19.55 15.05
C ASP A 334 -12.27 20.74 15.53
N SER A 335 -13.59 20.59 15.56
CA SER A 335 -14.50 21.60 16.15
C SER A 335 -14.19 21.88 17.63
N LEU A 336 -13.83 20.84 18.40
CA LEU A 336 -13.43 20.98 19.80
C LEU A 336 -12.05 21.65 19.94
N TYR A 337 -11.11 21.33 19.04
CA TYR A 337 -9.80 21.97 18.95
C TYR A 337 -9.92 23.49 18.69
N LEU A 338 -10.78 23.88 17.74
CA LEU A 338 -11.10 25.27 17.41
C LEU A 338 -11.96 25.97 18.49
N LYS A 339 -12.37 25.25 19.54
CA LYS A 339 -13.22 25.75 20.64
C LYS A 339 -14.58 26.27 20.15
N GLU A 340 -15.09 25.71 19.06
CA GLU A 340 -16.41 26.01 18.55
C GLU A 340 -17.48 25.53 19.54
N LYS A 341 -18.56 26.32 19.68
CA LYS A 341 -19.64 26.00 20.63
C LYS A 341 -20.80 25.25 19.99
N ASP A 342 -21.01 25.42 18.68
CA ASP A 342 -22.17 24.89 17.97
C ASP A 342 -21.76 23.75 17.02
N SER A 343 -22.47 22.62 17.08
CA SER A 343 -22.30 21.52 16.13
C SER A 343 -22.73 21.90 14.71
N ALA A 344 -23.57 22.93 14.53
CA ALA A 344 -23.96 23.41 13.22
C ALA A 344 -22.78 23.98 12.42
N ALA A 345 -21.72 24.46 13.08
CA ALA A 345 -20.51 24.95 12.42
C ALA A 345 -19.69 23.84 11.74
N ILE A 346 -19.92 22.58 12.09
CA ILE A 346 -19.22 21.42 11.51
C ILE A 346 -19.73 21.13 10.10
N LEU A 347 -21.05 21.25 9.89
CA LEU A 347 -21.70 20.80 8.67
C LEU A 347 -21.19 21.50 7.38
N PRO A 348 -21.00 22.85 7.35
CA PRO A 348 -20.45 23.53 6.17
C PRO A 348 -19.04 23.08 5.79
N ARG A 349 -18.28 22.55 6.75
CA ARG A 349 -16.93 22.03 6.50
C ARG A 349 -16.96 20.65 5.85
N ILE A 350 -17.94 19.82 6.21
CA ILE A 350 -18.14 18.49 5.61
C ILE A 350 -18.73 18.60 4.20
N VAL A 351 -19.72 19.47 4.00
CA VAL A 351 -20.50 19.55 2.76
C VAL A 351 -20.58 21.02 2.34
N ASN A 352 -19.48 21.54 1.79
CA ASN A 352 -19.34 22.96 1.43
C ASN A 352 -20.15 23.30 0.16
N ASP A 353 -21.43 23.65 0.32
CA ASP A 353 -22.38 23.98 -0.75
C ASP A 353 -22.53 22.93 -1.86
N CYS A 354 -22.11 21.69 -1.58
CA CYS A 354 -22.15 20.60 -2.56
C CYS A 354 -23.58 20.18 -2.93
N GLY A 355 -24.63 20.72 -2.30
CA GLY A 355 -26.05 20.48 -2.63
C GLY A 355 -26.48 19.01 -2.68
N PHE A 356 -25.76 18.11 -2.02
CA PHE A 356 -26.06 16.67 -1.96
C PHE A 356 -27.17 16.33 -0.99
N LEU A 357 -27.26 17.09 0.11
CA LEU A 357 -28.21 16.82 1.19
C LEU A 357 -29.50 17.59 0.94
N ASN A 358 -30.62 16.88 0.97
CA ASN A 358 -31.91 17.53 1.16
C ASN A 358 -32.05 18.00 2.64
N LYS A 359 -33.01 18.90 2.91
CA LYS A 359 -33.24 19.45 4.26
C LYS A 359 -33.43 18.39 5.36
N TRP A 360 -33.98 17.23 5.00
CA TRP A 360 -34.19 16.14 5.95
C TRP A 360 -32.87 15.42 6.28
N GLN A 361 -32.06 15.10 5.27
CA GLN A 361 -30.73 14.53 5.42
C GLN A 361 -29.80 15.46 6.20
N GLU A 362 -29.88 16.77 5.93
CA GLU A 362 -29.15 17.81 6.67
C GLU A 362 -29.51 17.79 8.16
N GLY A 363 -30.81 17.78 8.48
CA GLY A 363 -31.28 17.70 9.87
C GLY A 363 -30.87 16.41 10.58
N PHE A 364 -30.88 15.28 9.88
CA PHE A 364 -30.46 13.99 10.45
C PHE A 364 -28.94 13.93 10.70
N LEU A 365 -28.13 14.45 9.77
CA LEU A 365 -26.68 14.54 9.93
C LEU A 365 -26.30 15.47 11.09
N LEU A 366 -26.96 16.63 11.20
CA LEU A 366 -26.76 17.55 12.34
C LEU A 366 -27.10 16.90 13.68
N LEU A 367 -28.20 16.15 13.76
CA LEU A 367 -28.58 15.45 14.98
C LEU A 367 -27.55 14.36 15.36
N ARG A 368 -27.00 13.66 14.36
CA ARG A 368 -25.92 12.68 14.57
C ARG A 368 -24.65 13.35 15.08
N LEU A 369 -24.22 14.44 14.43
CA LEU A 369 -23.06 15.24 14.84
C LEU A 369 -23.21 15.74 16.28
N HIS A 370 -24.38 16.27 16.65
CA HIS A 370 -24.65 16.73 18.00
C HIS A 370 -24.49 15.61 19.02
N LYS A 371 -25.11 14.45 18.77
CA LYS A 371 -25.03 13.28 19.66
C LYS A 371 -23.60 12.76 19.83
N GLN A 372 -22.83 12.64 18.75
CA GLN A 372 -21.44 12.19 18.82
C GLN A 372 -20.54 13.23 19.52
N ARG A 373 -20.74 14.52 19.24
CA ARG A 373 -19.99 15.60 19.91
C ARG A 373 -20.20 15.63 21.42
N GLU A 374 -21.41 15.40 21.90
CA GLU A 374 -21.67 15.26 23.35
C GLU A 374 -20.91 14.09 23.99
N GLN A 375 -20.67 13.01 23.24
CA GLN A 375 -19.92 11.86 23.73
C GLN A 375 -18.41 12.12 23.73
N ILE A 376 -17.88 12.66 22.63
CA ILE A 376 -16.45 12.93 22.45
C ILE A 376 -15.99 14.06 23.37
N SER A 377 -16.75 15.14 23.49
CA SER A 377 -16.41 16.30 24.33
C SER A 377 -16.16 15.96 25.80
N LYS A 378 -16.80 14.92 26.33
CA LYS A 378 -16.61 14.45 27.72
C LYS A 378 -15.22 13.86 27.97
N LYS A 379 -14.58 13.33 26.93
CA LYS A 379 -13.27 12.63 27.01
C LYS A 379 -12.15 13.44 26.36
N TYR A 380 -12.50 14.47 25.60
CA TYR A 380 -11.54 15.26 24.82
C TYR A 380 -10.67 16.15 25.72
N ASN A 381 -9.37 16.12 25.50
CA ASN A 381 -8.39 16.97 26.18
C ASN A 381 -7.66 17.85 25.15
N TRP A 382 -7.97 19.15 25.15
CA TRP A 382 -7.39 20.11 24.22
C TRP A 382 -5.87 20.23 24.33
N PHE A 383 -5.30 20.14 25.55
CA PHE A 383 -3.85 20.26 25.73
C PHE A 383 -3.08 19.06 25.17
N ALA A 384 -3.65 17.86 25.28
CA ALA A 384 -3.07 16.65 24.72
C ALA A 384 -3.20 16.59 23.18
N ASP A 385 -4.13 17.35 22.62
CA ASP A 385 -4.45 17.37 21.19
C ASP A 385 -3.91 18.62 20.49
N TYR A 386 -3.11 19.46 21.16
CA TYR A 386 -2.72 20.77 20.62
C TYR A 386 -1.94 20.66 19.30
N GLU A 387 -0.93 19.79 19.27
CA GLU A 387 -0.05 19.60 18.10
C GLU A 387 -0.72 18.77 17.02
N VAL A 388 -1.35 17.65 17.40
CA VAL A 388 -2.12 16.77 16.51
C VAL A 388 -3.30 17.52 15.87
N GLY A 389 -3.98 18.36 16.66
CA GLY A 389 -5.13 19.14 16.24
C GLY A 389 -4.81 20.13 15.13
N GLU A 390 -3.63 20.77 15.17
CA GLU A 390 -3.19 21.68 14.11
C GLU A 390 -3.02 20.94 12.76
N VAL A 391 -2.36 19.77 12.79
CA VAL A 391 -2.14 18.96 11.57
C VAL A 391 -3.46 18.44 11.03
N ARG A 392 -4.31 17.91 11.92
CA ARG A 392 -5.63 17.40 11.58
C ARG A 392 -6.51 18.49 10.98
N HIS A 393 -6.45 19.70 11.50
CA HIS A 393 -7.19 20.85 10.97
C HIS A 393 -6.83 21.12 9.51
N LYS A 394 -5.54 21.26 9.20
CA LYS A 394 -5.05 21.47 7.82
C LYS A 394 -5.45 20.31 6.89
N ALA A 395 -5.29 19.06 7.35
CA ALA A 395 -5.67 17.89 6.57
C ALA A 395 -7.19 17.87 6.26
N LEU A 396 -8.04 18.25 7.21
CA LEU A 396 -9.48 18.33 7.00
C LEU A 396 -9.87 19.47 6.05
N GLU A 397 -9.19 20.62 6.10
CA GLU A 397 -9.39 21.69 5.12
C GLU A 397 -9.07 21.22 3.69
N LEU A 398 -7.93 20.55 3.50
CA LEU A 398 -7.55 19.96 2.22
C LEU A 398 -8.58 18.91 1.75
N TYR A 399 -8.97 17.97 2.63
CA TYR A 399 -9.98 16.96 2.32
C TYR A 399 -11.30 17.60 1.86
N SER A 400 -11.73 18.65 2.54
CA SER A 400 -12.95 19.40 2.21
C SER A 400 -12.85 20.06 0.83
N LYS A 401 -11.69 20.66 0.49
CA LYS A 401 -11.43 21.25 -0.83
C LYS A 401 -11.47 20.18 -1.93
N ILE A 402 -10.83 19.03 -1.72
CA ILE A 402 -10.81 17.89 -2.64
C ILE A 402 -12.23 17.37 -2.87
N LEU A 403 -12.96 17.09 -1.79
CA LEU A 403 -14.34 16.60 -1.86
C LEU A 403 -15.24 17.58 -2.63
N THR A 404 -15.09 18.89 -2.39
CA THR A 404 -15.84 19.92 -3.12
C THR A 404 -15.57 19.86 -4.62
N LEU A 405 -14.32 19.64 -5.05
CA LEU A 405 -13.96 19.51 -6.45
C LEU A 405 -14.53 18.22 -7.07
N ILE A 406 -14.41 17.08 -6.37
CA ILE A 406 -15.00 15.80 -6.79
C ILE A 406 -16.51 15.97 -7.00
N CYS A 407 -17.21 16.58 -6.05
CA CYS A 407 -18.64 16.85 -6.16
C CYS A 407 -19.01 17.75 -7.36
N ARG A 408 -18.15 18.70 -7.74
CA ARG A 408 -18.37 19.55 -8.92
C ARG A 408 -18.15 18.78 -10.21
N LEU A 409 -17.16 17.89 -10.24
CA LEU A 409 -16.86 17.04 -11.40
C LEU A 409 -17.97 16.00 -11.64
N ASP A 410 -18.49 15.38 -10.59
CA ASP A 410 -19.60 14.40 -10.67
C ASP A 410 -20.89 15.01 -11.27
N ARG A 411 -21.10 16.31 -11.08
CA ARG A 411 -22.22 17.07 -11.66
C ARG A 411 -21.99 17.49 -13.11
N CYS A 412 -20.77 17.33 -13.62
CA CYS A 412 -20.44 17.69 -14.99
C CYS A 412 -21.04 16.64 -15.94
N PRO A 413 -21.76 17.04 -17.00
CA PRO A 413 -22.34 16.09 -17.96
C PRO A 413 -21.28 15.42 -18.86
N ILE A 414 -20.01 15.79 -18.72
CA ILE A 414 -18.90 15.23 -19.49
C ILE A 414 -18.55 13.84 -18.94
N PRO A 415 -18.50 12.80 -19.78
CA PRO A 415 -18.04 11.48 -19.35
C PRO A 415 -16.63 11.53 -18.78
N VAL A 416 -16.38 10.79 -17.70
CA VAL A 416 -15.07 10.71 -17.00
C VAL A 416 -13.92 10.42 -17.98
N GLN A 417 -14.15 9.59 -19.01
CA GLN A 417 -13.14 9.23 -20.01
C GLN A 417 -12.70 10.40 -20.91
N LYS A 418 -13.46 11.50 -20.95
CA LYS A 418 -13.12 12.72 -21.72
C LYS A 418 -12.48 13.80 -20.85
N MET A 419 -12.41 13.59 -19.54
CA MET A 419 -11.73 14.48 -18.62
C MET A 419 -10.22 14.22 -18.63
N PRO A 420 -9.39 15.17 -18.18
CA PRO A 420 -7.95 14.98 -18.03
C PRO A 420 -7.67 13.79 -17.07
N GLN A 421 -7.16 12.67 -17.62
CA GLN A 421 -7.06 11.42 -16.87
C GLN A 421 -6.01 11.49 -15.77
N HIS A 422 -4.85 12.06 -16.07
CA HIS A 422 -3.76 12.21 -15.10
C HIS A 422 -4.22 12.99 -13.86
N GLU A 423 -4.86 14.14 -14.06
CA GLU A 423 -5.33 15.00 -12.98
C GLU A 423 -6.46 14.34 -12.17
N LEU A 424 -7.31 13.52 -12.80
CA LEU A 424 -8.31 12.72 -12.10
C LEU A 424 -7.68 11.65 -11.21
N ILE A 425 -6.61 10.99 -11.68
CA ILE A 425 -5.86 10.00 -10.89
C ILE A 425 -5.26 10.69 -9.66
N VAL A 426 -4.56 11.81 -9.86
CA VAL A 426 -3.99 12.59 -8.76
C VAL A 426 -5.08 13.00 -7.78
N LEU A 427 -6.24 13.48 -8.24
CA LEU A 427 -7.34 13.86 -7.36
C LEU A 427 -7.83 12.69 -6.50
N SER A 428 -7.98 11.50 -7.10
CA SER A 428 -8.40 10.28 -6.40
C SER A 428 -7.37 9.84 -5.37
N GLN A 429 -6.08 9.90 -5.71
CA GLN A 429 -4.99 9.59 -4.78
C GLN A 429 -4.96 10.57 -3.62
N LEU A 430 -5.02 11.87 -3.88
CA LEU A 430 -5.08 12.91 -2.85
C LEU A 430 -6.27 12.70 -1.90
N PHE A 431 -7.44 12.33 -2.43
CA PHE A 431 -8.61 12.01 -1.62
C PHE A 431 -8.35 10.83 -0.67
N GLY A 432 -7.76 9.74 -1.19
CA GLY A 432 -7.41 8.56 -0.42
C GLY A 432 -6.32 8.80 0.62
N HIS A 433 -5.20 9.44 0.23
CA HIS A 433 -4.08 9.73 1.12
C HIS A 433 -4.47 10.68 2.25
N THR A 434 -5.25 11.73 1.94
CA THR A 434 -5.72 12.67 2.98
C THR A 434 -6.63 11.94 3.98
N ALA A 435 -7.51 11.05 3.52
CA ALA A 435 -8.35 10.24 4.41
C ALA A 435 -7.53 9.30 5.30
N LYS A 436 -6.51 8.62 4.73
CA LYS A 436 -5.60 7.74 5.47
C LYS A 436 -4.81 8.51 6.54
N LEU A 437 -4.26 9.67 6.19
CA LEU A 437 -3.55 10.54 7.12
C LEU A 437 -4.45 10.96 8.29
N ILE A 438 -5.69 11.37 8.01
CA ILE A 438 -6.66 11.73 9.05
C ILE A 438 -6.98 10.54 9.96
N SER A 439 -7.13 9.34 9.38
CA SER A 439 -7.33 8.10 10.15
C SER A 439 -6.15 7.83 11.09
N GLY A 440 -4.91 7.93 10.58
CA GLY A 440 -3.69 7.80 11.38
C GLY A 440 -3.65 8.77 12.56
N LEU A 441 -3.93 10.05 12.32
CA LEU A 441 -3.99 11.08 13.37
C LEU A 441 -5.09 10.84 14.42
N LEU A 442 -6.13 10.06 14.11
CA LEU A 442 -7.22 9.77 15.03
C LEU A 442 -6.95 8.57 15.93
N PHE A 443 -6.40 7.50 15.35
CA PHE A 443 -6.33 6.19 16.00
C PHE A 443 -4.93 5.85 16.51
N GLN A 444 -3.88 6.42 15.93
CA GLN A 444 -2.52 6.18 16.39
C GLN A 444 -2.28 6.84 17.76
N LYS A 445 -1.82 6.04 18.72
CA LYS A 445 -1.50 6.49 20.07
C LYS A 445 -0.02 6.86 20.16
N ASN A 446 0.28 7.96 20.86
CA ASN A 446 1.65 8.42 21.13
C ASN A 446 2.47 8.74 19.87
N LEU A 447 1.88 9.51 18.95
CA LEU A 447 2.62 10.10 17.83
C LEU A 447 3.83 10.89 18.36
N SER A 448 5.01 10.56 17.87
CA SER A 448 6.25 11.29 18.13
C SER A 448 6.28 12.60 17.34
N ASP A 449 7.07 13.57 17.82
CA ASP A 449 7.27 14.85 17.13
C ASP A 449 7.73 14.66 15.67
N LYS A 450 8.58 13.64 15.42
CA LYS A 450 9.03 13.27 14.07
C LYS A 450 7.88 12.83 13.15
N GLU A 451 6.95 12.02 13.67
CA GLU A 451 5.79 11.56 12.91
C GLU A 451 4.81 12.70 12.61
N LEU A 452 4.67 13.64 13.55
CA LEU A 452 3.83 14.83 13.37
C LEU A 452 4.42 15.80 12.35
N ASP A 453 5.73 16.02 12.36
CA ASP A 453 6.41 16.85 11.35
C ASP A 453 6.30 16.22 9.95
N SER A 454 6.52 14.89 9.85
CA SER A 454 6.29 14.15 8.61
C SER A 454 4.86 14.31 8.10
N SER A 455 3.87 14.20 9.00
CA SER A 455 2.45 14.39 8.66
C SER A 455 2.14 15.81 8.20
N ARG A 456 2.73 16.85 8.83
CA ARG A 456 2.57 18.27 8.42
C ARG A 456 3.05 18.48 7.00
N LEU A 457 4.24 18.00 6.70
CA LEU A 457 4.89 18.21 5.42
C LEU A 457 4.22 17.38 4.31
N SER A 458 3.70 16.18 4.64
CA SER A 458 2.84 15.41 3.74
C SER A 458 1.57 16.19 3.35
N VAL A 459 0.90 16.84 4.31
CA VAL A 459 -0.27 17.70 4.02
C VAL A 459 0.13 18.85 3.10
N GLU A 460 1.25 19.52 3.36
CA GLU A 460 1.73 20.61 2.52
C GLU A 460 2.03 20.14 1.09
N GLY A 461 2.72 19.01 0.91
CA GLY A 461 2.96 18.41 -0.41
C GLY A 461 1.67 18.03 -1.17
N MET A 462 0.68 17.50 -0.45
CA MET A 462 -0.64 17.21 -1.01
C MET A 462 -1.40 18.49 -1.39
N GLU A 463 -1.27 19.58 -0.62
CA GLU A 463 -1.85 20.88 -0.97
C GLU A 463 -1.23 21.47 -2.25
N PHE A 464 0.09 21.40 -2.41
CA PHE A 464 0.76 21.82 -3.65
C PHE A 464 0.25 21.02 -4.86
N SER A 465 0.23 19.69 -4.73
CA SER A 465 -0.28 18.80 -5.78
C SER A 465 -1.74 19.10 -6.14
N PHE A 466 -2.58 19.41 -5.15
CA PHE A 466 -3.97 19.80 -5.37
C PHE A 466 -4.11 21.12 -6.14
N GLU A 467 -3.35 22.15 -5.78
CA GLU A 467 -3.39 23.44 -6.46
C GLU A 467 -2.83 23.37 -7.88
N ASP A 468 -1.93 22.44 -8.18
CA ASP A 468 -1.41 22.19 -9.53
C ASP A 468 -2.45 21.56 -10.47
N ILE A 469 -3.22 20.57 -9.99
CA ILE A 469 -4.21 19.86 -10.83
C ILE A 469 -5.55 20.61 -10.95
N LYS A 470 -5.89 21.42 -9.94
CA LYS A 470 -7.19 22.09 -9.83
C LYS A 470 -7.53 22.98 -11.02
N PRO A 471 -6.63 23.79 -11.61
CA PRO A 471 -6.93 24.61 -12.77
C PRO A 471 -7.42 23.80 -13.99
N ALA A 472 -6.80 22.65 -14.25
CA ALA A 472 -7.14 21.79 -15.38
C ALA A 472 -8.53 21.18 -15.21
N LEU A 473 -8.84 20.67 -14.00
CA LEU A 473 -10.14 20.08 -13.68
C LEU A 473 -11.25 21.13 -13.59
N GLU A 474 -10.99 22.30 -13.02
CA GLU A 474 -11.96 23.40 -13.00
C GLU A 474 -12.29 23.92 -14.41
N ALA A 475 -11.33 23.93 -15.33
CA ALA A 475 -11.57 24.33 -16.71
C ALA A 475 -12.60 23.43 -17.40
N VAL A 476 -12.66 22.14 -17.04
CA VAL A 476 -13.68 21.20 -17.51
C VAL A 476 -15.05 21.61 -16.99
N THR A 477 -15.17 21.93 -15.69
CA THR A 477 -16.44 22.35 -15.08
C THR A 477 -16.96 23.71 -15.57
N LYS A 478 -16.07 24.58 -16.08
CA LYS A 478 -16.41 25.93 -16.59
C LYS A 478 -16.76 25.97 -18.08
N ARG A 479 -16.54 24.89 -18.84
CA ARG A 479 -16.75 24.85 -20.30
C ARG A 479 -18.22 24.79 -20.74
N ASP A 480 -19.17 24.76 -19.81
CA ASP A 480 -20.62 24.74 -20.06
C ASP A 480 -21.35 26.02 -19.62
N PHE A 481 -20.72 27.20 -19.75
CA PHE A 481 -21.45 28.47 -19.82
C PHE A 481 -21.37 29.11 -21.20
#